data_AF-A0A399RBH6-F1
#
_entry.id   AF-A0A399RBH6-F1
#
_cell.length_a   1.000
_cell.length_b   1.000
_cell.length_c   1.000
_cell.angle_alpha   90.00
_cell.angle_beta   90.00
_cell.angle_gamma   90.00
#
_symmetry.space_group_name_H-M   'P 1'
#
loop_
_entity.id
_entity.type
_entity.pdbx_description
1 polymer ?
#
loop_
_entity_poly.entity_id
_entity_poly.type
_entity_poly.pdbx_seq_one_letter_code
_entity_poly.pdbx_strand_id
1 'polypeptide(L)'
;MYQPAIPLTGYGGWKLLQATYDRQFEGFTKSSTVANDRSYFLEKFSKPVELEDFLSDKRLLRISLTAFDLGGEEWKGGFIRKVMEEAADPASTFLQRLNNPDYTNFSKAFKLFGTKLALTSDESEALADQFESAAFREAVGEVNQSMRLSLNYENRIESIAGTSSSEQSKLYRLLGNVPMRTVMETALGLPKDFTKLDIDRQAEILKEQLQSKIGITDVSQLAEPEKIDKVIQRFHAMESINNGPSATTPGYAALTLLGGSGFGAQASENLFLSLIR
;
A
#
# COMPACT_ATOMS: atom_id res chain seq x y z
N MET A 1 7.70 -17.12 12.98
CA MET A 1 7.17 -15.91 12.34
C MET A 1 5.96 -16.34 11.53
N TYR A 2 4.83 -15.64 11.63
CA TYR A 2 3.64 -15.95 10.83
C TYR A 2 3.90 -15.52 9.38
N GLN A 3 3.55 -16.37 8.41
CA GLN A 3 3.67 -16.05 6.99
C GLN A 3 2.30 -16.21 6.32
N PRO A 4 1.78 -15.18 5.63
CA PRO A 4 0.54 -15.29 4.88
C PRO A 4 0.63 -16.38 3.79
N ALA A 5 -0.41 -17.21 3.70
CA ALA A 5 -0.55 -18.26 2.71
C ALA A 5 -1.16 -17.68 1.41
N ILE A 6 -0.31 -17.44 0.41
CA ILE A 6 -0.68 -16.92 -0.91
C ILE A 6 -0.12 -17.84 -1.99
N PRO A 7 -0.73 -19.03 -2.20
CA PRO A 7 -0.19 -20.05 -3.10
C PRO A 7 -0.41 -19.75 -4.59
N LEU A 8 -1.26 -18.76 -4.90
CA LEU A 8 -1.63 -18.37 -6.26
C LEU A 8 -1.27 -16.90 -6.50
N THR A 9 -0.89 -16.58 -7.73
CA THR A 9 -0.65 -15.20 -8.18
C THR A 9 -1.83 -14.63 -8.96
N GLY A 10 -1.74 -13.37 -9.37
CA GLY A 10 -2.75 -12.71 -10.20
C GLY A 10 -4.12 -12.59 -9.53
N TYR A 11 -5.16 -12.34 -10.32
CA TYR A 11 -6.50 -12.06 -9.78
C TYR A 11 -7.14 -13.25 -9.05
N GLY A 12 -6.81 -14.49 -9.44
CA GLY A 12 -7.25 -15.69 -8.71
C GLY A 12 -6.64 -15.76 -7.31
N GLY A 13 -5.33 -15.47 -7.19
CA GLY A 13 -4.66 -15.37 -5.89
C GLY A 13 -5.21 -14.24 -5.02
N TRP A 14 -5.55 -13.11 -5.64
CA TRP A 14 -6.23 -12.01 -4.95
C TRP A 14 -7.57 -12.42 -4.35
N LYS A 15 -8.42 -13.12 -5.12
CA LYS A 15 -9.70 -13.61 -4.61
C LYS A 15 -9.56 -14.62 -3.49
N LEU A 16 -8.56 -15.49 -3.56
CA LEU A 16 -8.24 -16.41 -2.47
C LEU A 16 -7.79 -15.66 -1.22
N LEU A 17 -6.93 -14.64 -1.37
CA LEU A 17 -6.50 -13.79 -0.26
C LEU A 17 -7.69 -13.09 0.39
N GLN A 18 -8.57 -12.46 -0.40
CA GLN A 18 -9.80 -11.84 0.12
C GLN A 18 -10.67 -12.84 0.89
N ALA A 19 -10.93 -14.02 0.31
CA ALA A 19 -11.76 -15.06 0.93
C ALA A 19 -11.15 -15.66 2.21
N THR A 20 -9.84 -15.48 2.43
CA THR A 20 -9.13 -16.00 3.61
C THR A 20 -8.59 -14.90 4.51
N TYR A 21 -8.85 -13.62 4.19
CA TYR A 21 -8.23 -12.46 4.83
C TYR A 21 -8.41 -12.51 6.35
N ASP A 22 -9.65 -12.58 6.83
CA ASP A 22 -9.95 -12.52 8.27
C ASP A 22 -9.23 -13.61 9.06
N ARG A 23 -9.24 -14.85 8.55
CA ARG A 23 -8.54 -15.97 9.19
C ARG A 23 -7.03 -15.74 9.22
N GLN A 24 -6.47 -15.26 8.11
CA GLN A 24 -5.03 -15.02 8.02
C GLN A 24 -4.59 -13.85 8.89
N PHE A 25 -5.41 -12.79 8.95
CA PHE A 25 -5.19 -11.63 9.78
C PHE A 25 -5.26 -11.99 11.26
N GLU A 26 -6.30 -12.73 11.68
CA GLU A 26 -6.43 -13.22 13.07
C GLU A 26 -5.24 -14.11 13.48
N GLY A 27 -4.80 -15.00 12.60
CA GLY A 27 -3.61 -15.82 12.85
C GLY A 27 -2.33 -14.98 12.98
N PHE A 28 -2.20 -13.93 12.17
CA PHE A 28 -1.07 -13.00 12.18
C PHE A 28 -1.03 -12.16 13.47
N THR A 29 -2.14 -11.55 13.87
CA THR A 29 -2.20 -10.68 15.06
C THR A 29 -1.98 -11.46 16.35
N LYS A 30 -2.43 -12.73 16.40
CA LYS A 30 -2.14 -13.65 17.52
C LYS A 30 -0.70 -14.17 17.55
N SER A 31 0.11 -13.91 16.53
CA SER A 31 1.51 -14.31 16.56
C SER A 31 2.26 -13.55 17.65
N SER A 32 3.16 -14.23 18.37
CA SER A 32 3.82 -13.67 19.56
C SER A 32 4.54 -12.35 19.26
N THR A 33 5.13 -12.19 18.09
CA THR A 33 5.81 -10.95 17.70
C THR A 33 4.84 -9.77 17.62
N VAL A 34 3.73 -9.93 16.90
CA VAL A 34 2.74 -8.87 16.67
C VAL A 34 2.00 -8.53 17.96
N ALA A 35 1.53 -9.55 18.68
CA ALA A 35 0.87 -9.36 19.98
C ALA A 35 1.77 -8.63 20.99
N ASN A 36 3.06 -9.01 21.07
CA ASN A 36 4.00 -8.32 21.95
C ASN A 36 4.27 -6.87 21.51
N ASP A 37 4.29 -6.59 20.21
CA ASP A 37 4.47 -5.24 19.67
C ASP A 37 3.26 -4.36 19.97
N ARG A 38 2.04 -4.88 19.81
CA ARG A 38 0.81 -4.24 20.26
C ARG A 38 0.87 -3.90 21.75
N SER A 39 1.12 -4.90 22.61
CA SER A 39 1.18 -4.67 24.06
C SER A 39 2.25 -3.65 24.44
N TYR A 40 3.41 -3.69 23.79
CA TYR A 40 4.49 -2.74 24.03
C TYR A 40 4.08 -1.30 23.68
N PHE A 41 3.42 -1.11 22.53
CA PHE A 41 2.93 0.20 22.12
C PHE A 41 1.91 0.77 23.11
N LEU A 42 0.92 -0.04 23.50
CA LEU A 42 -0.11 0.36 24.46
C LEU A 42 0.48 0.69 25.84
N GLU A 43 1.46 -0.10 26.31
CA GLU A 43 2.16 0.17 27.56
C GLU A 43 2.96 1.48 27.51
N LYS A 44 3.66 1.75 26.40
CA LYS A 44 4.44 2.99 26.26
C LYS A 44 3.57 4.23 26.25
N PHE A 45 2.43 4.18 25.56
CA PHE A 45 1.49 5.29 25.46
C PHE A 45 0.44 5.32 26.58
N SER A 46 0.55 4.46 27.59
CA SER A 46 -0.26 4.56 28.81
C SER A 46 0.03 5.84 29.62
N LYS A 47 1.09 6.55 29.26
CA LYS A 47 1.51 7.83 29.82
C LYS A 47 2.17 8.69 28.72
N PRO A 48 2.30 10.01 28.92
CA PRO A 48 3.03 10.84 27.97
C PRO A 48 4.49 10.39 27.79
N VAL A 49 4.98 10.42 26.55
CA VAL A 49 6.32 10.00 26.13
C VAL A 49 7.11 11.23 25.67
N GLU A 50 8.35 11.42 26.12
CA GLU A 50 9.20 12.49 25.59
C GLU A 50 9.59 12.21 24.13
N LEU A 51 9.68 13.26 23.30
CA LEU A 51 10.07 13.12 21.90
C LEU A 51 11.42 12.42 21.73
N GLU A 52 12.40 12.71 22.60
CA GLU A 52 13.71 12.06 22.58
C GLU A 52 13.62 10.56 22.88
N ASP A 53 12.80 10.19 23.87
CA ASP A 53 12.57 8.79 24.24
C ASP A 53 11.84 8.05 23.12
N PHE A 54 10.86 8.70 22.49
CA PHE A 54 10.13 8.17 21.35
C PHE A 54 11.04 7.89 20.14
N LEU A 55 11.90 8.85 19.77
CA LEU A 55 12.78 8.73 18.62
C LEU A 55 13.96 7.77 18.85
N SER A 56 14.40 7.60 20.11
CA SER A 56 15.48 6.68 20.46
C SER A 56 15.00 5.23 20.65
N ASP A 57 13.73 5.03 20.99
CA ASP A 57 13.10 3.71 21.09
C ASP A 57 12.78 3.16 19.69
N LYS A 58 13.74 2.43 19.11
CA LYS A 58 13.62 1.82 17.78
C LYS A 58 12.37 0.96 17.62
N ARG A 59 11.94 0.27 18.68
CA ARG A 59 10.78 -0.62 18.64
C ARG A 59 9.50 0.21 18.56
N LEU A 60 9.38 1.22 19.41
CA LEU A 60 8.24 2.14 19.43
C LEU A 60 8.15 2.90 18.11
N LEU A 61 9.26 3.47 17.65
CA LEU A 61 9.32 4.22 16.40
C LEU A 61 8.91 3.37 15.20
N ARG A 62 9.43 2.14 15.08
CA ARG A 62 9.04 1.20 14.02
C ARG A 62 7.54 0.92 14.06
N ILE A 63 6.97 0.60 15.23
CA ILE A 63 5.53 0.32 15.36
C ILE A 63 4.70 1.54 14.92
N SER A 64 5.05 2.72 15.44
CA SER A 64 4.38 3.98 15.12
C SER A 64 4.47 4.34 13.64
N LEU A 65 5.62 4.15 12.98
CA LEU A 65 5.78 4.41 11.55
C LEU A 65 5.02 3.38 10.71
N THR A 66 5.08 2.10 11.10
CA THR A 66 4.36 1.02 10.41
C THR A 66 2.86 1.29 10.37
N ALA A 67 2.27 1.79 11.46
CA ALA A 67 0.85 2.19 11.48
C ALA A 67 0.48 3.18 10.37
N PHE A 68 1.42 3.96 9.84
CA PHE A 68 1.20 4.94 8.76
C PHE A 68 1.76 4.50 7.40
N ASP A 69 2.02 3.20 7.21
CA ASP A 69 2.71 2.66 6.02
C ASP A 69 4.12 3.26 5.79
N LEU A 70 4.77 3.73 6.86
CA LEU A 70 6.13 4.29 6.87
C LEU A 70 7.18 3.29 7.42
N GLY A 71 6.84 2.00 7.50
CA GLY A 71 7.76 0.96 7.94
C GLY A 71 9.03 0.91 7.08
N GLY A 72 10.19 0.72 7.71
CA GLY A 72 11.50 0.75 7.03
C GLY A 72 12.12 2.15 6.91
N GLU A 73 11.44 3.19 7.38
CA GLU A 73 11.94 4.57 7.38
C GLU A 73 12.48 5.04 8.74
N GLU A 74 12.70 4.12 9.68
CA GLU A 74 13.19 4.41 11.04
C GLU A 74 14.55 5.10 11.03
N TRP A 75 15.35 4.87 9.99
CA TRP A 75 16.65 5.52 9.78
C TRP A 75 16.53 7.04 9.53
N LYS A 76 15.33 7.54 9.21
CA LYS A 76 15.04 8.96 8.96
C LYS A 76 14.70 9.74 10.24
N GLY A 77 15.20 9.33 11.41
CA GLY A 77 14.85 9.93 12.71
C GLY A 77 14.91 11.47 12.76
N GLY A 78 15.94 12.09 12.15
CA GLY A 78 16.03 13.56 12.08
C GLY A 78 14.95 14.22 11.21
N PHE A 79 14.52 13.56 10.15
CA PHE A 79 13.39 14.04 9.33
C PHE A 79 12.06 13.85 10.07
N ILE A 80 11.87 12.71 10.74
CA ILE A 80 10.66 12.44 11.55
C ILE A 80 10.53 13.48 12.66
N ARG A 81 11.62 13.78 13.37
CA ARG A 81 11.69 14.88 14.34
C ARG A 81 11.19 16.18 13.72
N LYS A 82 11.78 16.59 12.59
CA LYS A 82 11.40 17.83 11.92
C LYS A 82 9.93 17.84 11.53
N VAL A 83 9.41 16.74 11.00
CA VAL A 83 7.99 16.58 10.65
C VAL A 83 7.08 16.83 11.86
N MET A 84 7.45 16.31 13.04
CA MET A 84 6.67 16.47 14.27
C MET A 84 6.77 17.88 14.84
N GLU A 85 7.98 18.46 14.85
CA GLU A 85 8.21 19.84 15.32
C GLU A 85 7.49 20.87 14.44
N GLU A 86 7.59 20.74 13.12
CA GLU A 86 6.90 21.62 12.16
C GLU A 86 5.37 21.45 12.24
N ALA A 87 4.87 20.27 12.62
CA ALA A 87 3.44 20.06 12.86
C ALA A 87 2.92 20.80 14.11
N ALA A 88 3.80 21.05 15.08
CA ALA A 88 3.47 21.77 16.30
C ALA A 88 3.56 23.30 16.14
N ASP A 89 4.17 23.79 15.06
CA ASP A 89 4.26 25.22 14.73
C ASP A 89 3.08 25.66 13.84
N PRO A 90 2.15 26.48 14.36
CA PRO A 90 1.01 26.99 13.57
C PRO A 90 1.41 27.84 12.36
N ALA A 91 2.62 28.41 12.34
CA ALA A 91 3.13 29.21 11.23
C ALA A 91 3.79 28.35 10.13
N SER A 92 4.01 27.06 10.37
CA SER A 92 4.69 26.20 9.41
C SER A 92 3.85 25.91 8.16
N THR A 93 4.50 25.99 7.00
CA THR A 93 3.96 25.52 5.71
C THR A 93 4.63 24.22 5.25
N PHE A 94 5.51 23.64 6.08
CA PHE A 94 6.36 22.51 5.70
C PHE A 94 5.55 21.27 5.31
N LEU A 95 4.56 20.89 6.12
CA LEU A 95 3.75 19.69 5.90
C LEU A 95 2.94 19.73 4.59
N GLN A 96 2.52 20.92 4.15
CA GLN A 96 1.76 21.11 2.91
C GLN A 96 2.62 20.85 1.66
N ARG A 97 3.94 20.89 1.81
CA ARG A 97 4.92 20.71 0.73
C ARG A 97 5.49 19.29 0.69
N LEU A 98 5.06 18.41 1.61
CA LEU A 98 5.50 17.03 1.62
C LEU A 98 4.83 16.26 0.48
N ASN A 99 5.66 15.58 -0.31
CA ASN A 99 5.18 14.73 -1.40
C ASN A 99 4.45 13.49 -0.89
N ASN A 100 4.87 12.95 0.25
CA ASN A 100 4.21 11.81 0.88
C ASN A 100 3.28 12.30 2.01
N PRO A 101 1.94 12.18 1.85
CA PRO A 101 0.97 12.62 2.86
C PRO A 101 1.02 11.80 4.16
N ASP A 102 1.66 10.63 4.16
CA ASP A 102 1.71 9.74 5.33
C ASP A 102 2.49 10.34 6.50
N TYR A 103 3.52 11.14 6.23
CA TYR A 103 4.20 11.92 7.26
C TYR A 103 3.30 12.97 7.90
N THR A 104 2.42 13.59 7.10
CA THR A 104 1.45 14.58 7.59
C THR A 104 0.36 13.91 8.43
N ASN A 105 -0.06 12.70 8.05
CA ASN A 105 -1.02 11.92 8.85
C ASN A 105 -0.39 11.42 10.15
N PHE A 106 0.86 10.94 10.08
CA PHE A 106 1.65 10.53 11.24
C PHE A 106 1.78 11.66 12.26
N SER A 107 2.17 12.87 11.83
CA SER A 107 2.35 14.00 12.75
C SER A 107 1.05 14.53 13.33
N LYS A 108 -0.08 14.36 12.62
CA LYS A 108 -1.41 14.66 13.14
C LYS A 108 -1.88 13.67 14.20
N ALA A 109 -1.45 12.42 14.15
CA ALA A 109 -1.78 11.43 15.18
C ALA A 109 -0.85 11.54 16.38
N PHE A 110 0.46 11.65 16.13
CA PHE A 110 1.50 11.79 17.14
C PHE A 110 1.78 13.27 17.45
N LYS A 111 0.76 14.00 17.91
CA LYS A 111 0.87 15.43 18.20
C LYS A 111 1.81 15.70 19.38
N LEU A 112 2.60 16.76 19.26
CA LEU A 112 3.44 17.27 20.34
C LEU A 112 2.67 18.28 21.22
N PHE A 113 2.77 18.07 22.52
CA PHE A 113 2.35 19.00 23.57
C PHE A 113 3.61 19.45 24.33
N GLY A 114 4.23 20.54 23.85
CA GLY A 114 5.60 20.89 24.25
C GLY A 114 6.59 19.89 23.66
N THR A 115 7.34 19.19 24.51
CA THR A 115 8.30 18.14 24.09
C THR A 115 7.73 16.73 24.15
N LYS A 116 6.47 16.58 24.56
CA LYS A 116 5.85 15.28 24.86
C LYS A 116 4.80 14.90 23.83
N LEU A 117 4.71 13.61 23.59
CA LEU A 117 3.59 12.95 22.94
C LEU A 117 2.63 12.43 24.00
N ALA A 118 1.34 12.59 23.77
CA ALA A 118 0.31 11.99 24.60
C ALA A 118 -0.82 11.48 23.70
N LEU A 119 -1.27 10.26 23.97
CA LEU A 119 -2.41 9.64 23.32
C LEU A 119 -3.43 9.27 24.39
N THR A 120 -4.71 9.37 24.06
CA THR A 120 -5.77 8.74 24.84
C THR A 120 -5.72 7.22 24.69
N SER A 121 -6.46 6.51 25.55
CA SER A 121 -6.59 5.05 25.44
C SER A 121 -7.17 4.67 24.08
N ASP A 122 -8.22 5.36 23.63
CA ASP A 122 -8.88 5.07 22.35
C ASP A 122 -7.98 5.37 21.15
N GLU A 123 -7.23 6.47 21.17
CA GLU A 123 -6.23 6.77 20.12
C GLU A 123 -5.12 5.72 20.09
N SER A 124 -4.65 5.25 21.25
CA SER A 124 -3.61 4.22 21.34
C SER A 124 -4.10 2.87 20.80
N GLU A 125 -5.33 2.47 21.14
CA GLU A 125 -5.94 1.24 20.61
C GLU A 125 -6.15 1.34 19.10
N ALA A 126 -6.67 2.47 18.59
CA ALA A 126 -6.87 2.67 17.16
C ALA A 126 -5.54 2.62 16.37
N LEU A 127 -4.48 3.22 16.91
CA LEU A 127 -3.15 3.16 16.29
C LEU A 127 -2.53 1.76 16.37
N ALA A 128 -2.81 1.00 17.43
CA ALA A 128 -2.39 -0.39 17.53
C ALA A 128 -3.10 -1.28 16.49
N ASP A 129 -4.41 -1.11 16.29
CA ASP A 129 -5.18 -1.79 15.24
C ASP A 129 -4.64 -1.43 13.84
N GLN A 130 -4.30 -0.15 13.65
CA GLN A 130 -3.73 0.34 12.40
C GLN A 130 -2.33 -0.24 12.15
N PHE A 131 -1.49 -0.35 13.18
CA PHE A 131 -0.21 -1.06 13.14
C PHE A 131 -0.41 -2.51 12.71
N GLU A 132 -1.31 -3.26 13.34
CA GLU A 132 -1.55 -4.67 13.00
C GLU A 132 -1.96 -4.85 11.55
N SER A 133 -2.88 -3.99 11.08
CA SER A 133 -3.35 -3.97 9.69
C SER A 133 -2.22 -3.68 8.71
N ALA A 134 -1.39 -2.67 8.99
CA ALA A 134 -0.27 -2.31 8.13
C ALA A 134 0.84 -3.36 8.13
N ALA A 135 1.19 -3.90 9.30
CA ALA A 135 2.16 -4.98 9.45
C ALA A 135 1.69 -6.25 8.71
N PHE A 136 0.39 -6.54 8.68
CA PHE A 136 -0.14 -7.64 7.88
C PHE A 136 0.02 -7.38 6.38
N ARG A 137 -0.25 -6.16 5.90
CA ARG A 137 0.01 -5.78 4.50
C ARG A 137 1.49 -5.91 4.13
N GLU A 138 2.40 -5.55 5.03
CA GLU A 138 3.84 -5.76 4.85
C GLU A 138 4.17 -7.26 4.74
N ALA A 139 3.69 -8.08 5.67
CA ALA A 139 3.89 -9.53 5.64
C ALA A 139 3.33 -10.18 4.37
N VAL A 140 2.21 -9.67 3.84
CA VAL A 140 1.65 -10.08 2.54
C VAL A 140 2.60 -9.68 1.40
N GLY A 141 3.22 -8.49 1.47
CA GLY A 141 4.16 -8.00 0.46
C GLY A 141 5.45 -8.80 0.39
N GLU A 142 5.94 -9.29 1.53
CA GLU A 142 7.10 -10.19 1.59
C GLU A 142 6.85 -11.51 0.83
N VAL A 143 5.59 -11.91 0.70
CA VAL A 143 5.19 -13.10 -0.09
C VAL A 143 4.84 -12.71 -1.53
N ASN A 144 4.05 -11.65 -1.71
CA ASN A 144 3.62 -11.17 -3.01
C ASN A 144 3.33 -9.66 -2.99
N GLN A 145 4.22 -8.90 -3.64
CA GLN A 145 4.11 -7.44 -3.69
C GLN A 145 2.83 -6.94 -4.37
N SER A 146 2.34 -7.65 -5.40
CA SER A 146 1.10 -7.29 -6.09
C SER A 146 -0.11 -7.43 -5.16
N MET A 147 -0.14 -8.44 -4.28
CA MET A 147 -1.18 -8.55 -3.26
C MET A 147 -1.13 -7.44 -2.22
N ARG A 148 0.07 -7.03 -1.79
CA ARG A 148 0.23 -5.88 -0.87
C ARG A 148 -0.28 -4.59 -1.50
N LEU A 149 0.02 -4.36 -2.77
CA LEU A 149 -0.48 -3.19 -3.50
C LEU A 149 -2.00 -3.20 -3.60
N SER A 150 -2.62 -4.35 -3.85
CA SER A 150 -4.09 -4.51 -3.85
C SER A 150 -4.71 -4.22 -2.47
N LEU A 151 -4.13 -4.75 -1.38
CA LEU A 151 -4.58 -4.46 -0.01
C LEU A 151 -4.43 -2.97 0.35
N ASN A 152 -3.32 -2.35 -0.04
CA ASN A 152 -3.14 -0.91 0.15
C ASN A 152 -4.21 -0.13 -0.60
N TYR A 153 -4.53 -0.54 -1.83
CA TYR A 153 -5.57 0.12 -2.62
C TYR A 153 -6.93 0.04 -1.93
N GLU A 154 -7.37 -1.15 -1.52
CA GLU A 154 -8.63 -1.31 -0.78
C GLU A 154 -8.67 -0.50 0.51
N ASN A 155 -7.58 -0.50 1.28
CA ASN A 155 -7.53 0.20 2.55
C ASN A 155 -7.62 1.73 2.41
N ARG A 156 -7.08 2.28 1.31
CA ARG A 156 -6.84 3.73 1.21
C ARG A 156 -7.79 4.46 0.28
N ILE A 157 -8.38 3.77 -0.69
CA ILE A 157 -9.13 4.41 -1.76
C ILE A 157 -10.33 5.21 -1.25
N GLU A 158 -11.04 4.73 -0.22
CA GLU A 158 -12.17 5.45 0.38
C GLU A 158 -11.73 6.79 0.99
N SER A 159 -10.63 6.79 1.75
CA SER A 159 -10.07 8.00 2.36
C SER A 159 -9.58 9.04 1.34
N ILE A 160 -9.34 8.63 0.09
CA ILE A 160 -8.83 9.50 -0.98
C ILE A 160 -9.96 9.97 -1.89
N ALA A 161 -10.69 9.01 -2.48
CA ALA A 161 -11.70 9.21 -3.50
C ALA A 161 -13.11 9.44 -2.92
N GLY A 162 -13.43 8.82 -1.77
CA GLY A 162 -14.72 8.92 -1.09
C GLY A 162 -14.96 10.26 -0.36
N THR A 163 -13.95 11.13 -0.28
CA THR A 163 -14.08 12.44 0.38
C THR A 163 -14.96 13.43 -0.41
N SER A 164 -15.48 14.45 0.27
CA SER A 164 -16.24 15.57 -0.32
C SER A 164 -15.38 16.62 -1.06
N SER A 165 -14.12 16.31 -1.37
CA SER A 165 -13.23 17.22 -2.11
C SER A 165 -13.58 17.30 -3.60
N SER A 166 -13.04 18.31 -4.30
CA SER A 166 -13.12 18.38 -5.76
C SER A 166 -12.48 17.17 -6.43
N GLU A 167 -12.94 16.82 -7.64
CA GLU A 167 -12.34 15.73 -8.45
C GLU A 167 -10.83 15.91 -8.61
N GLN A 168 -10.38 17.15 -8.89
CA GLN A 168 -8.97 17.47 -9.06
C GLN A 168 -8.14 17.15 -7.81
N SER A 169 -8.67 17.48 -6.62
CA SER A 169 -8.00 17.17 -5.36
C SER A 169 -7.87 15.67 -5.13
N LYS A 170 -8.88 14.88 -5.52
CA LYS A 170 -8.84 13.41 -5.42
C LYS A 170 -7.76 12.84 -6.34
N LEU A 171 -7.68 13.32 -7.57
CA LEU A 171 -6.65 12.89 -8.54
C LEU A 171 -5.24 13.21 -8.06
N TYR A 172 -5.00 14.41 -7.54
CA TYR A 172 -3.69 14.77 -6.99
C TYR A 172 -3.30 13.90 -5.79
N ARG A 173 -4.25 13.56 -4.91
CA ARG A 173 -3.98 12.66 -3.78
C ARG A 173 -3.69 11.23 -4.25
N LEU A 174 -4.37 10.74 -5.29
CA LEU A 174 -4.05 9.45 -5.91
C LEU A 174 -2.63 9.46 -6.49
N LEU A 175 -2.24 10.53 -7.19
CA LEU A 175 -0.91 10.68 -7.79
C LEU A 175 0.21 10.92 -6.77
N GLY A 176 -0.10 11.60 -5.66
CA GLY A 176 0.86 11.83 -4.57
C GLY A 176 1.11 10.58 -3.73
N ASN A 177 0.18 9.64 -3.69
CA ASN A 177 0.35 8.38 -2.98
C ASN A 177 1.04 7.32 -3.86
N VAL A 178 2.27 6.93 -3.52
CA VAL A 178 3.08 6.02 -4.35
C VAL A 178 2.41 4.65 -4.56
N PRO A 179 1.92 3.94 -3.53
CA PRO A 179 1.17 2.70 -3.74
C PRO A 179 -0.06 2.87 -4.64
N MET A 180 -0.89 3.91 -4.43
CA MET A 180 -2.09 4.14 -5.25
C MET A 180 -1.70 4.44 -6.70
N ARG A 181 -0.73 5.32 -6.90
CA ARG A 181 -0.23 5.69 -8.23
C ARG A 181 0.32 4.46 -8.95
N THR A 182 1.07 3.59 -8.27
CA THR A 182 1.62 2.36 -8.86
C THR A 182 0.51 1.42 -9.36
N VAL A 183 -0.54 1.24 -8.56
CA VAL A 183 -1.71 0.44 -8.95
C VAL A 183 -2.41 1.07 -10.16
N MET A 184 -2.63 2.38 -10.15
CA MET A 184 -3.30 3.09 -11.24
C MET A 184 -2.49 3.06 -12.53
N GLU A 185 -1.20 3.35 -12.49
CA GLU A 185 -0.31 3.29 -13.65
C GLU A 185 -0.33 1.91 -14.28
N THR A 186 -0.18 0.87 -13.45
CA THR A 186 -0.18 -0.51 -13.93
C THR A 186 -1.54 -0.92 -14.47
N ALA A 187 -2.63 -0.69 -13.73
CA ALA A 187 -3.98 -1.03 -14.15
C ALA A 187 -4.37 -0.32 -15.46
N LEU A 188 -3.99 0.94 -15.62
CA LEU A 188 -4.35 1.73 -16.80
C LEU A 188 -3.37 1.54 -17.97
N GLY A 189 -2.25 0.86 -17.75
CA GLY A 189 -1.21 0.66 -18.75
C GLY A 189 -0.46 1.95 -19.09
N LEU A 190 -0.29 2.83 -18.10
CA LEU A 190 0.47 4.07 -18.26
C LEU A 190 1.97 3.76 -18.29
N PRO A 191 2.74 4.37 -19.22
CA PRO A 191 4.18 4.18 -19.29
C PRO A 191 4.88 4.87 -18.10
N LYS A 192 6.08 4.39 -17.73
CA LYS A 192 6.86 4.96 -16.61
C LYS A 192 7.20 6.45 -16.79
N ASP A 193 7.31 6.92 -18.03
CA ASP A 193 7.59 8.33 -18.33
C ASP A 193 6.40 9.25 -18.04
N PHE A 194 5.20 8.71 -17.76
CA PHE A 194 4.02 9.45 -17.34
C PHE A 194 4.31 10.39 -16.16
N THR A 195 5.12 9.95 -15.18
CA THR A 195 5.43 10.74 -13.98
C THR A 195 6.33 11.94 -14.26
N LYS A 196 6.88 12.07 -15.47
CA LYS A 196 7.71 13.22 -15.90
C LYS A 196 6.88 14.41 -16.35
N LEU A 197 5.58 14.20 -16.61
CA LEU A 197 4.66 15.27 -17.01
C LEU A 197 4.33 16.16 -15.82
N ASP A 198 3.84 17.37 -16.08
CA ASP A 198 3.30 18.23 -15.03
C ASP A 198 2.11 17.55 -14.34
N ILE A 199 1.94 17.81 -13.03
CA ILE A 199 0.95 17.11 -12.21
C ILE A 199 -0.48 17.31 -12.72
N ASP A 200 -0.78 18.47 -13.30
CA ASP A 200 -2.09 18.76 -13.90
C ASP A 200 -2.34 17.87 -15.11
N ARG A 201 -1.32 17.71 -15.96
CA ARG A 201 -1.40 16.84 -17.13
C ARG A 201 -1.50 15.37 -16.72
N GLN A 202 -0.79 14.97 -15.67
CA GLN A 202 -0.93 13.64 -15.10
C GLN A 202 -2.38 13.39 -14.63
N ALA A 203 -2.99 14.34 -13.92
CA ALA A 203 -4.36 14.22 -13.42
C ALA A 203 -5.39 14.12 -14.55
N GLU A 204 -5.25 14.91 -15.62
CA GLU A 204 -6.12 14.83 -16.80
C GLU A 204 -6.06 13.45 -17.47
N ILE A 205 -4.86 12.96 -17.78
CA ILE A 205 -4.66 11.65 -18.41
C ILE A 205 -5.20 10.53 -17.51
N LEU A 206 -4.95 10.62 -16.20
CA LEU A 206 -5.48 9.66 -15.23
C LEU A 206 -7.01 9.63 -15.29
N LYS A 207 -7.67 10.80 -15.27
CA LYS A 207 -9.14 10.90 -15.38
C LYS A 207 -9.66 10.27 -16.68
N GLU A 208 -9.07 10.61 -17.82
CA GLU A 208 -9.46 10.07 -19.12
C GLU A 208 -9.32 8.54 -19.18
N GLN A 209 -8.20 8.00 -18.68
CA GLN A 209 -7.97 6.55 -18.66
C GLN A 209 -8.90 5.84 -17.68
N LEU A 210 -9.19 6.42 -16.52
CA LEU A 210 -10.17 5.87 -15.58
C LEU A 210 -11.57 5.81 -16.23
N GLN A 211 -11.99 6.87 -16.91
CA GLN A 211 -13.24 6.87 -17.66
C GLN A 211 -13.24 5.81 -18.77
N SER A 212 -12.18 5.73 -19.57
CA SER A 212 -12.08 4.81 -20.71
C SER A 212 -11.98 3.33 -20.29
N LYS A 213 -11.18 3.01 -19.27
CA LYS A 213 -10.83 1.63 -18.89
C LYS A 213 -11.66 1.10 -17.73
N ILE A 214 -11.97 1.94 -16.75
CA ILE A 214 -12.74 1.55 -15.56
C ILE A 214 -14.23 1.89 -15.74
N GLY A 215 -14.55 2.91 -16.55
CA GLY A 215 -15.93 3.31 -16.80
C GLY A 215 -16.52 4.13 -15.66
N ILE A 216 -15.70 4.98 -15.04
CA ILE A 216 -16.17 5.95 -14.05
C ILE A 216 -16.59 7.25 -14.73
N THR A 217 -17.58 7.92 -14.17
CA THR A 217 -17.98 9.29 -14.52
C THR A 217 -17.55 10.30 -13.47
N ASP A 218 -17.29 9.84 -12.24
CA ASP A 218 -16.80 10.64 -11.12
C ASP A 218 -15.72 9.85 -10.37
N VAL A 219 -14.67 10.54 -9.91
CA VAL A 219 -13.54 9.90 -9.21
C VAL A 219 -13.96 9.23 -7.90
N SER A 220 -15.02 9.69 -7.23
CA SER A 220 -15.56 9.03 -6.02
C SER A 220 -16.01 7.59 -6.25
N GLN A 221 -16.41 7.26 -7.49
CA GLN A 221 -16.83 5.91 -7.82
C GLN A 221 -15.70 4.89 -7.64
N LEU A 222 -14.43 5.31 -7.60
CA LEU A 222 -13.31 4.41 -7.31
C LEU A 222 -13.37 3.78 -5.92
N ALA A 223 -14.13 4.36 -4.99
CA ALA A 223 -14.38 3.78 -3.67
C ALA A 223 -15.58 2.80 -3.67
N GLU A 224 -16.30 2.67 -4.78
CA GLU A 224 -17.41 1.70 -4.88
C GLU A 224 -16.84 0.29 -4.99
N PRO A 225 -17.39 -0.71 -4.27
CA PRO A 225 -16.87 -2.08 -4.28
C PRO A 225 -16.69 -2.69 -5.68
N GLU A 226 -17.60 -2.41 -6.61
CA GLU A 226 -17.50 -2.86 -8.01
C GLU A 226 -16.28 -2.26 -8.73
N LYS A 227 -16.04 -0.96 -8.55
CA LYS A 227 -14.92 -0.28 -9.22
C LYS A 227 -13.59 -0.63 -8.56
N ILE A 228 -13.59 -0.85 -7.25
CA ILE A 228 -12.42 -1.37 -6.53
C ILE A 228 -12.00 -2.70 -7.15
N ASP A 229 -12.95 -3.64 -7.25
CA ASP A 229 -12.69 -4.96 -7.83
C ASP A 229 -12.20 -4.88 -9.27
N LYS A 230 -12.82 -4.02 -10.09
CA LYS A 230 -12.44 -3.81 -11.49
C LYS A 230 -11.03 -3.24 -11.64
N VAL A 231 -10.64 -2.29 -10.80
CA VAL A 231 -9.27 -1.74 -10.78
C VAL A 231 -8.28 -2.83 -10.42
N ILE A 232 -8.53 -3.61 -9.37
CA ILE A 232 -7.63 -4.67 -8.91
C ILE A 232 -7.54 -5.82 -9.93
N GLN A 233 -8.65 -6.21 -10.53
CA GLN A 233 -8.66 -7.21 -11.61
C GLN A 233 -7.78 -6.76 -12.77
N ARG A 234 -7.94 -5.50 -13.20
CA ARG A 234 -7.16 -4.93 -14.30
C ARG A 234 -5.68 -4.78 -13.91
N PHE A 235 -5.39 -4.36 -12.68
CA PHE A 235 -4.04 -4.30 -12.12
C PHE A 235 -3.33 -5.65 -12.24
N HIS A 236 -3.92 -6.73 -11.73
CA HIS A 236 -3.32 -8.06 -11.82
C HIS A 236 -3.19 -8.56 -13.27
N ALA A 237 -4.16 -8.26 -14.15
CA ALA A 237 -4.06 -8.63 -15.55
C ALA A 237 -2.88 -7.92 -16.25
N MET A 238 -2.72 -6.61 -16.02
CA MET A 238 -1.62 -5.82 -16.58
C MET A 238 -0.27 -6.18 -15.96
N GLU A 239 -0.24 -6.51 -14.67
CA GLU A 239 0.95 -7.00 -13.98
C GLU A 239 1.45 -8.32 -14.58
N SER A 240 0.54 -9.26 -14.87
CA SER A 240 0.88 -10.52 -15.54
C SER A 240 1.33 -10.32 -16.99
N ILE A 241 0.84 -9.28 -17.68
CA ILE A 241 1.34 -8.91 -19.01
C ILE A 241 2.77 -8.36 -18.93
N ASN A 242 3.02 -7.46 -17.97
CA ASN A 242 4.31 -6.79 -17.83
C ASN A 242 5.41 -7.69 -17.29
N ASN A 243 5.07 -8.64 -16.41
CA ASN A 243 6.02 -9.52 -15.73
C ASN A 243 6.02 -10.96 -16.28
N GLY A 244 5.13 -11.25 -17.25
CA GLY A 244 4.90 -12.59 -17.79
C GLY A 244 3.96 -13.43 -16.91
N PRO A 245 3.25 -14.42 -17.52
CA PRO A 245 2.35 -15.28 -16.77
C PRO A 245 3.12 -16.12 -15.75
N SER A 246 2.52 -16.42 -14.59
CA SER A 246 3.17 -17.32 -13.64
C SER A 246 3.12 -18.76 -14.15
N ALA A 247 4.09 -19.59 -13.74
CA ALA A 247 4.19 -20.99 -14.16
C ALA A 247 2.94 -21.83 -13.81
N THR A 248 2.10 -21.36 -12.89
CA THR A 248 0.86 -22.01 -12.46
C THR A 248 -0.37 -21.58 -13.26
N THR A 249 -0.22 -20.69 -14.24
CA THR A 249 -1.34 -20.20 -15.07
C THR A 249 -1.84 -21.31 -16.00
N PRO A 250 -3.16 -21.63 -16.03
CA PRO A 250 -3.70 -22.54 -17.02
C PRO A 250 -3.39 -22.05 -18.44
N GLY A 251 -2.75 -22.88 -19.27
CA GLY A 251 -2.28 -22.46 -20.58
C GLY A 251 -0.97 -21.67 -20.56
N TYR A 252 -0.23 -21.64 -19.45
CA TYR A 252 1.10 -21.02 -19.35
C TYR A 252 2.01 -21.42 -20.53
N ALA A 253 2.09 -22.72 -20.85
CA ALA A 253 2.88 -23.21 -21.97
C ALA A 253 2.44 -22.59 -23.31
N ALA A 254 1.13 -22.46 -23.55
CA ALA A 254 0.61 -21.84 -24.77
C ALA A 254 0.85 -20.32 -24.79
N LEU A 255 0.68 -19.63 -23.66
CA LEU A 255 0.94 -18.20 -23.51
C LEU A 255 2.42 -17.85 -23.67
N THR A 256 3.33 -18.68 -23.15
CA THR A 256 4.78 -18.54 -23.36
C THR A 256 5.14 -18.73 -24.83
N LEU A 257 4.49 -19.66 -25.53
CA LEU A 257 4.68 -19.87 -26.97
C LEU A 257 4.09 -18.73 -27.82
N LEU A 258 2.97 -18.13 -27.40
CA LEU A 258 2.29 -17.02 -28.09
C LEU A 258 2.91 -15.64 -27.79
N GLY A 259 3.51 -15.48 -26.60
CA GLY A 259 4.03 -14.21 -26.06
C GLY A 259 5.41 -13.78 -26.59
N GLY A 260 6.05 -14.59 -27.42
CA GLY A 260 7.10 -14.11 -28.34
C GLY A 260 8.46 -13.75 -27.74
N SER A 261 8.80 -14.15 -26.51
CA SER A 261 10.16 -14.00 -25.96
C SER A 261 10.89 -15.34 -25.89
N GLY A 262 11.46 -15.77 -27.01
CA GLY A 262 12.58 -16.72 -27.01
C GLY A 262 12.59 -17.77 -28.11
N PHE A 263 12.85 -17.38 -29.36
CA PHE A 263 13.57 -18.28 -30.28
C PHE A 263 15.02 -18.39 -29.80
N GLY A 264 15.25 -19.22 -28.78
CA GLY A 264 16.56 -19.51 -28.18
C GLY A 264 16.53 -20.89 -27.52
N ALA A 265 17.68 -21.37 -27.03
CA ALA A 265 17.88 -22.76 -26.58
C ALA A 265 16.79 -23.32 -25.62
N GLN A 266 16.13 -22.47 -24.84
CA GLN A 266 15.03 -22.83 -23.93
C GLN A 266 13.70 -23.19 -24.62
N ALA A 267 13.51 -22.83 -25.90
CA ALA A 267 12.33 -23.23 -26.67
C ALA A 267 12.31 -24.74 -26.92
N SER A 268 13.49 -25.36 -27.07
CA SER A 268 13.59 -26.81 -27.24
C SER A 268 13.22 -27.56 -25.96
N GLU A 269 13.67 -27.07 -24.79
CA GLU A 269 13.32 -27.65 -23.48
C GLU A 269 11.82 -27.61 -23.21
N ASN A 270 11.16 -26.48 -23.51
CA ASN A 270 9.71 -26.35 -23.39
C ASN A 270 8.94 -27.24 -24.39
N LEU A 271 9.48 -27.47 -25.59
CA LEU A 271 8.90 -28.39 -26.57
C LEU A 271 9.02 -29.86 -26.11
N PHE A 272 10.18 -30.24 -25.56
CA PHE A 272 10.42 -31.59 -25.03
C PHE A 272 9.53 -31.89 -23.81
N LEU A 273 9.38 -30.93 -22.89
CA LEU A 273 8.50 -31.07 -21.73
C LEU A 273 7.01 -31.12 -22.11
N SER A 274 6.62 -30.51 -23.24
CA SER A 274 5.24 -30.58 -23.74
C SER A 274 4.86 -31.94 -24.35
N LEU A 275 5.86 -32.73 -24.77
CA LEU A 275 5.70 -34.04 -25.38
C LEU A 275 5.72 -35.19 -24.37
N ILE A 276 6.05 -34.90 -23.11
CA ILE A 276 6.04 -35.88 -22.02
C ILE A 276 4.79 -35.63 -21.18
N ARG A 277 3.70 -36.29 -21.57
CA ARG A 277 2.54 -36.60 -20.72
C ARG A 277 2.50 -38.10 -20.49
#